data_AF-A0A5C7NEJ7-F1
#
_entry.id   AF-A0A5C7NEJ7-F1
#
_cell.length_a   1.000
_cell.length_b   1.000
_cell.length_c   1.000
_cell.angle_alpha   90.00
_cell.angle_beta   90.00
_cell.angle_gamma   90.00
#
_symmetry.space_group_name_H-M   'P 1'
#
loop_
_entity.id
_entity.type
_entity.pdbx_description
1 polymer ?
#
loop_
_entity_poly.entity_id
_entity_poly.type
_entity_poly.pdbx_seq_one_letter_code
_entity_poly.pdbx_strand_id
1 'polypeptide(L)'
;MYSARVGDALRFAAEAHAEQARKGKPDEPYLSHILTVAGMVAHFGGDEDQIIAGVLHDAVEDAGGATMADRIRREFGDRVADIVLECSDAVPDEG
;
A
#
# COMPACT_ATOMS: atom_id res chain seq x y z
N MET A 1 -16.88 11.29 2.35
CA MET A 1 -17.34 10.12 1.57
C MET A 1 -16.17 9.72 0.71
N TYR A 2 -15.66 8.49 0.86
CA TYR A 2 -14.54 8.01 0.05
C TYR A 2 -15.03 7.78 -1.40
N SER A 3 -14.19 8.12 -2.38
CA SER A 3 -14.45 7.83 -3.78
C SER A 3 -14.19 6.35 -4.08
N ALA A 4 -14.35 5.95 -5.34
CA ALA A 4 -13.99 4.60 -5.80
C ALA A 4 -12.50 4.27 -5.63
N ARG A 5 -11.62 5.28 -5.49
CA ARG A 5 -10.16 5.13 -5.45
C ARG A 5 -9.67 4.18 -4.34
N VAL A 6 -10.31 4.22 -3.17
CA VAL A 6 -9.96 3.31 -2.05
C VAL A 6 -10.27 1.85 -2.42
N GLY A 7 -11.40 1.60 -3.09
CA GLY A 7 -11.75 0.27 -3.58
C GLY A 7 -10.79 -0.24 -4.66
N ASP A 8 -10.39 0.65 -5.57
CA ASP A 8 -9.40 0.33 -6.60
C ASP A 8 -8.03 -0.01 -6.00
N ALA A 9 -7.59 0.75 -4.99
CA ALA A 9 -6.36 0.48 -4.26
C ALA A 9 -6.41 -0.87 -3.51
N LEU A 10 -7.54 -1.21 -2.90
CA LEU A 10 -7.72 -2.51 -2.23
C LEU A 10 -7.64 -3.67 -3.20
N ARG A 11 -8.26 -3.54 -4.38
CA ARG A 11 -8.14 -4.54 -5.45
C ARG A 11 -6.68 -4.67 -5.92
N PHE A 12 -6.02 -3.53 -6.15
CA PHE A 12 -4.61 -3.50 -6.55
C PHE A 12 -3.71 -4.21 -5.53
N ALA A 13 -3.87 -3.90 -4.24
CA ALA A 13 -3.11 -4.54 -3.17
C ALA A 13 -3.40 -6.05 -3.07
N ALA A 14 -4.67 -6.46 -3.22
CA ALA A 14 -5.02 -7.88 -3.23
C ALA A 14 -4.39 -8.64 -4.41
N GLU A 15 -4.30 -8.02 -5.58
CA GLU A 15 -3.60 -8.58 -6.74
C GLU A 15 -2.08 -8.65 -6.52
N ALA A 16 -1.47 -7.59 -5.97
CA ALA A 16 -0.03 -7.49 -5.72
C ALA A 16 0.46 -8.51 -4.67
N HIS A 17 -0.35 -8.78 -3.64
CA HIS A 17 0.00 -9.68 -2.53
C HIS A 17 -0.79 -11.01 -2.56
N ALA A 18 -1.34 -11.40 -3.72
CA ALA A 18 -2.25 -12.54 -3.83
C ALA A 18 -1.67 -13.87 -3.31
N GLU A 19 -0.36 -14.07 -3.47
CA GLU A 19 0.35 -15.28 -3.04
C GLU A 19 1.15 -15.08 -1.74
N GLN A 20 1.07 -13.89 -1.13
CA GLN A 20 1.83 -13.55 0.07
C GLN A 20 1.06 -13.93 1.34
N ALA A 21 1.71 -14.71 2.20
CA ALA A 21 1.26 -14.97 3.55
C ALA A 21 1.99 -14.07 4.55
N ARG A 22 1.39 -13.86 5.73
CA ARG A 22 2.00 -13.08 6.79
C ARG A 22 3.26 -13.77 7.34
N LYS A 23 4.32 -12.99 7.57
CA LYS A 23 5.58 -13.49 8.14
C LYS A 23 5.33 -14.20 9.48
N GLY A 24 5.77 -15.46 9.56
CA GLY A 24 5.58 -16.31 10.74
C GLY A 24 4.18 -16.90 10.92
N LYS A 25 3.25 -16.65 9.98
CA LYS A 25 1.87 -17.16 9.99
C LYS A 25 1.41 -17.53 8.57
N PRO A 26 1.77 -18.72 8.07
CA PRO A 26 1.49 -19.11 6.68
C PRO A 26 -0.01 -19.21 6.35
N ASP A 27 -0.87 -19.41 7.35
CA ASP A 27 -2.32 -19.50 7.18
C ASP A 27 -3.04 -18.13 7.22
N GLU A 28 -2.32 -17.03 7.48
CA GLU A 28 -2.88 -15.68 7.54
C GLU A 28 -2.52 -14.91 6.26
N PRO A 29 -3.49 -14.59 5.37
CA PRO A 29 -3.22 -13.82 4.16
C PRO A 29 -2.65 -12.45 4.50
N TYR A 30 -1.65 -11.99 3.74
CA TYR A 30 -1.02 -10.69 3.94
C TYR A 30 -2.02 -9.53 3.86
N LEU A 31 -3.08 -9.68 3.06
CA LEU A 31 -4.18 -8.73 2.94
C LEU A 31 -4.81 -8.32 4.29
N SER A 32 -4.81 -9.20 5.29
CA SER A 32 -5.32 -8.87 6.64
C SER A 32 -4.51 -7.76 7.33
N HIS A 33 -3.18 -7.74 7.14
CA HIS A 33 -2.30 -6.67 7.61
C HIS A 33 -2.60 -5.35 6.90
N ILE A 34 -2.71 -5.39 5.58
CA ILE A 34 -3.04 -4.21 4.75
C ILE A 34 -4.35 -3.56 5.19
N LEU A 35 -5.40 -4.37 5.37
CA LEU A 35 -6.71 -3.88 5.83
C LEU A 35 -6.64 -3.28 7.24
N THR A 36 -5.82 -3.87 8.11
CA THR A 36 -5.60 -3.38 9.47
C THR A 36 -4.96 -2.00 9.46
N VAL A 37 -3.89 -1.81 8.68
CA VAL A 37 -3.19 -0.51 8.55
C VAL A 37 -4.11 0.55 7.94
N ALA A 38 -4.78 0.25 6.83
CA ALA A 38 -5.72 1.19 6.20
C ALA A 38 -6.87 1.60 7.13
N GLY A 39 -7.39 0.65 7.91
CA GLY A 39 -8.40 0.91 8.94
C GLY A 39 -7.90 1.83 10.04
N MET A 40 -6.64 1.69 10.48
CA MET A 40 -6.03 2.60 11.46
C MET A 40 -5.88 4.02 10.91
N VAL A 41 -5.39 4.18 9.68
CA VAL A 41 -5.25 5.49 9.05
C VAL A 41 -6.60 6.19 8.98
N ALA A 42 -7.65 5.48 8.53
CA ALA A 42 -9.01 6.01 8.50
C ALA A 42 -9.53 6.36 9.91
N HIS A 43 -9.27 5.51 10.90
CA HIS A 43 -9.69 5.72 12.29
C HIS A 43 -9.08 6.97 12.92
N PHE A 44 -7.81 7.26 12.63
CA PHE A 44 -7.10 8.43 13.14
C PHE A 44 -7.29 9.70 12.29
N GLY A 45 -8.22 9.70 11.34
CA GLY A 45 -8.61 10.89 10.57
C GLY A 45 -7.73 11.17 9.36
N GLY A 46 -7.02 10.16 8.83
CA GLY A 46 -6.28 10.28 7.58
C GLY A 46 -7.20 10.58 6.40
N ASP A 47 -6.70 11.37 5.45
CA ASP A 47 -7.40 11.67 4.22
C ASP A 47 -7.37 10.51 3.21
N GLU A 48 -8.06 10.67 2.07
CA GLU A 48 -8.20 9.61 1.08
C GLU A 48 -6.86 9.10 0.55
N ASP A 49 -5.90 9.98 0.23
CA ASP A 49 -4.60 9.53 -0.30
C ASP A 49 -3.78 8.86 0.80
N GLN A 50 -3.88 9.32 2.05
CA GLN A 50 -3.21 8.66 3.18
C GLN A 50 -3.77 7.25 3.41
N ILE A 51 -5.08 7.06 3.28
CA ILE A 51 -5.70 5.73 3.38
C ILE A 51 -5.24 4.85 2.22
N ILE A 52 -5.24 5.37 0.99
CA ILE A 52 -4.72 4.64 -0.18
C ILE A 52 -3.25 4.28 0.01
N ALA A 53 -2.43 5.20 0.51
CA ALA A 53 -1.02 4.91 0.81
C ALA A 53 -0.88 3.83 1.88
N GLY A 54 -1.71 3.85 2.94
CA GLY A 54 -1.77 2.75 3.92
C GLY A 54 -2.16 1.40 3.31
N VAL A 55 -3.02 1.39 2.29
CA VAL A 55 -3.36 0.18 1.53
C VAL A 55 -2.18 -0.33 0.70
N LEU A 56 -1.33 0.57 0.19
CA LEU A 56 -0.26 0.25 -0.77
C LEU A 56 1.15 0.26 -0.16
N HIS A 57 1.30 0.49 1.14
CA HIS A 57 2.58 0.79 1.78
C HIS A 57 3.66 -0.26 1.53
N ASP A 58 3.31 -1.56 1.56
CA ASP A 58 4.25 -2.66 1.35
C ASP A 58 4.39 -3.07 -0.13
N ALA A 59 3.58 -2.52 -1.04
CA ALA A 59 3.56 -2.98 -2.42
C ALA A 59 4.90 -2.72 -3.15
N VAL A 60 5.59 -1.63 -2.81
CA VAL A 60 6.90 -1.31 -3.38
C VAL A 60 7.98 -2.25 -2.84
N GLU A 61 7.99 -2.53 -1.55
CA GLU A 61 8.99 -3.40 -0.93
C GLU A 61 8.81 -4.88 -1.29
N ASP A 62 7.58 -5.38 -1.16
CA ASP A 62 7.31 -6.82 -1.24
C ASP A 62 6.80 -7.29 -2.61
N ALA A 63 6.33 -6.37 -3.47
CA ALA A 63 5.55 -6.76 -4.66
C ALA A 63 5.98 -6.08 -5.99
N GLY A 64 7.13 -5.40 -6.08
CA GLY A 64 7.65 -4.98 -7.40
C GLY A 64 8.70 -3.86 -7.47
N GLY A 65 9.21 -3.36 -6.35
CA GLY A 65 10.28 -2.36 -6.32
C GLY A 65 9.95 -1.06 -7.05
N ALA A 66 10.96 -0.42 -7.65
CA ALA A 66 10.80 0.85 -8.36
C ALA A 66 9.70 0.83 -9.46
N THR A 67 9.51 -0.31 -10.14
CA THR A 67 8.45 -0.42 -11.15
C THR A 67 7.05 -0.35 -10.55
N MET A 68 6.88 -0.78 -9.30
CA MET A 68 5.63 -0.65 -8.55
C MET A 68 5.37 0.81 -8.18
N ALA A 69 6.39 1.55 -7.72
CA ALA A 69 6.24 2.97 -7.39
C ALA A 69 5.75 3.78 -8.60
N ASP A 70 6.30 3.53 -9.79
CA ASP A 70 5.84 4.17 -11.03
C ASP A 70 4.39 3.82 -11.39
N ARG A 71 3.95 2.59 -11.14
CA ARG A 71 2.56 2.18 -11.33
C ARG A 71 1.64 2.90 -10.35
N ILE A 72 2.00 2.93 -9.07
CA ILE A 72 1.23 3.63 -8.03
C ILE A 72 1.07 5.11 -8.38
N ARG A 73 2.15 5.76 -8.84
CA ARG A 73 2.10 7.16 -9.29
C ARG A 73 1.13 7.37 -10.44
N ARG A 74 1.12 6.48 -11.45
CA ARG A 74 0.21 6.56 -12.59
C ARG A 74 -1.26 6.28 -12.23
N GLU A 75 -1.52 5.33 -11.35
CA GLU A 75 -2.88 4.86 -11.03
C GLU A 75 -3.53 5.69 -9.90
N PHE A 76 -2.75 6.18 -8.93
CA PHE A 76 -3.25 6.83 -7.72
C PHE A 76 -2.72 8.25 -7.49
N GLY A 77 -1.74 8.71 -8.26
CA GLY A 77 -1.21 10.07 -8.24
C GLY A 77 0.07 10.24 -7.42
N ASP A 78 0.74 11.39 -7.62
CA ASP A 78 2.05 11.68 -7.03
C ASP A 78 2.04 11.61 -5.51
N ARG A 79 1.06 12.25 -4.85
CA ARG A 79 0.98 12.29 -3.39
C ARG A 79 0.90 10.91 -2.75
N VAL A 80 0.15 9.98 -3.34
CA VAL A 80 0.08 8.59 -2.86
C VAL A 80 1.43 7.91 -3.02
N ALA A 81 2.04 8.01 -4.20
CA ALA A 81 3.32 7.38 -4.48
C ALA A 81 4.43 7.89 -3.56
N ASP A 82 4.45 9.20 -3.28
CA ASP A 82 5.44 9.82 -2.41
C ASP A 82 5.29 9.33 -0.97
N ILE A 83 4.06 9.25 -0.43
CA ILE A 83 3.83 8.68 0.92
C ILE A 83 4.24 7.20 0.98
N VAL A 84 3.93 6.40 -0.05
CA VAL A 84 4.31 4.99 -0.10
C VAL A 84 5.84 4.83 -0.11
N LEU A 85 6.54 5.66 -0.88
CA LEU A 85 8.01 5.65 -0.94
C LEU A 85 8.62 6.08 0.40
N GLU A 86 8.08 7.09 1.07
CA GLU A 86 8.52 7.51 2.41
C GLU A 86 8.33 6.41 3.47
N CYS A 87 7.39 5.50 3.25
CA CYS A 87 7.07 4.38 4.15
C CYS A 87 7.74 3.05 3.76
N SER A 88 8.49 2.99 2.65
CA SER A 88 9.11 1.77 2.12
C SER A 88 10.62 1.79 2.34
N ASP A 89 11.20 0.70 2.85
CA ASP A 89 12.66 0.56 3.00
C ASP A 89 13.37 0.21 1.66
N ALA A 90 12.62 0.13 0.56
CA ALA A 90 13.09 -0.30 -0.76
C ALA A 90 13.91 0.74 -1.53
N VAL A 91 13.95 2.00 -1.07
CA VAL A 91 14.81 3.03 -1.67
C VAL A 91 16.04 3.18 -0.78
N PRO A 92 17.26 2.85 -1.24
CA PRO A 92 18.45 3.08 -0.45
C PRO A 92 18.54 4.57 -0.14
N ASP A 93 18.73 4.89 1.14
CA ASP A 93 19.06 6.23 1.62
C ASP A 93 20.26 6.73 0.80
N GLU A 94 20.06 7.73 -0.07
CA GLU A 94 21.17 8.35 -0.79
C GLU A 94 21.95 9.21 0.22
N GLY A 95 22.85 8.55 0.94
CA GLY A 95 23.87 9.18 1.79
C GLY A 95 25.02 9.79 1.00
#